data_AF-B0SUW8-F1
#
_entry.id   AF-B0SUW8-F1
#
_cell.length_a   1.000
_cell.length_b   1.000
_cell.length_c   1.000
_cell.angle_alpha   90.00
_cell.angle_beta   90.00
_cell.angle_gamma   90.00
#
_symmetry.space_group_name_H-M   'P 1'
#
loop_
_entity.id
_entity.type
_entity.pdbx_description
1 polymer ?
#
loop_
_entity_poly.entity_id
_entity_poly.type
_entity_poly.pdbx_seq_one_letter_code
_entity_poly.pdbx_strand_id
1 'polypeptide(L)'
;MANSGDTRAIRGRLSVLRSALAVAAALGAVFLLCWSGAAIGWLSASHMYVAIFTVEPAGSVAALATGLCWSLVFGALVGALLALAYNALSFLER
;
A
#
# COMPACT_ATOMS: atom_id res chain seq x y z
N MET A 1 -32.72 10.80 12.41
CA MET A 1 -31.82 11.63 13.23
C MET A 1 -30.64 10.75 13.64
N ALA A 2 -29.53 10.83 12.91
CA ALA A 2 -28.31 10.10 13.27
C ALA A 2 -27.64 10.79 14.46
N ASN A 3 -27.32 10.00 15.49
CA ASN A 3 -26.83 10.46 16.78
C ASN A 3 -25.39 11.01 16.64
N SER A 4 -25.20 12.30 16.95
CA SER A 4 -23.90 13.00 16.99
C SER A 4 -22.92 12.50 18.06
N GLY A 5 -23.25 11.42 18.77
CA GLY A 5 -22.44 10.82 19.84
C GLY A 5 -21.23 10.01 19.34
N ASP A 6 -21.36 9.31 18.20
CA ASP A 6 -20.28 8.44 17.69
C ASP A 6 -19.17 9.22 16.95
N THR A 7 -19.41 10.48 16.59
CA THR A 7 -18.48 11.29 15.79
C THR A 7 -17.38 11.96 16.62
N ARG A 8 -17.43 11.92 17.96
CA ARG A 8 -16.45 12.62 18.82
C ARG A 8 -15.23 11.79 19.22
N ALA A 9 -15.25 10.46 19.08
CA ALA A 9 -14.14 9.61 19.51
C ALA A 9 -12.98 9.49 18.49
N ILE A 10 -13.14 9.96 17.26
CA ILE A 10 -12.13 9.87 16.18
C ILE A 10 -11.64 11.27 15.78
N ARG A 11 -10.99 12.00 16.69
CA ARG A 11 -10.34 13.28 16.34
C ARG A 11 -8.82 13.31 16.49
N GLY A 12 -8.19 12.19 16.84
CA GLY A 12 -6.71 12.15 16.98
C GLY A 12 -6.04 10.79 16.72
N ARG A 13 -6.77 9.73 16.35
CA ARG A 13 -6.17 8.41 16.06
C ARG A 13 -6.41 8.00 14.63
N LEU A 14 -5.34 7.60 13.95
CA LEU A 14 -5.37 7.05 12.60
C LEU A 14 -5.89 5.61 12.66
N SER A 15 -6.94 5.31 11.89
CA SER A 15 -7.46 3.94 11.80
C SER A 15 -6.46 3.03 11.08
N VAL A 16 -5.97 2.01 11.78
CA VAL A 16 -4.99 1.03 11.27
C VAL A 16 -5.50 0.32 10.03
N LEU A 17 -6.75 -0.16 10.04
CA LEU A 17 -7.33 -0.87 8.91
C LEU A 17 -7.49 0.03 7.67
N ARG A 18 -7.96 1.27 7.86
CA ARG A 18 -8.12 2.22 6.72
C ARG A 18 -6.76 2.60 6.15
N SER A 19 -5.74 2.78 6.99
CA SER A 19 -4.38 3.09 6.55
C SER A 19 -3.75 1.89 5.83
N ALA A 20 -3.86 0.69 6.37
CA ALA A 20 -3.39 -0.55 5.74
C ALA A 20 -4.02 -0.74 4.34
N LEU A 21 -5.35 -0.61 4.23
CA LEU A 21 -6.05 -0.73 2.95
C LEU A 21 -5.65 0.37 1.96
N ALA A 22 -5.50 1.62 2.42
CA ALA A 22 -5.10 2.73 1.56
C ALA A 22 -3.69 2.55 1.00
N VAL A 23 -2.72 2.17 1.85
CA VAL A 23 -1.33 1.95 1.42
C VAL A 23 -1.22 0.69 0.56
N ALA A 24 -1.93 -0.39 0.89
CA ALA A 24 -2.01 -1.57 0.03
C ALA A 24 -2.56 -1.25 -1.36
N ALA A 25 -3.66 -0.51 -1.45
CA ALA A 25 -4.26 -0.11 -2.71
C ALA A 25 -3.33 0.81 -3.53
N ALA A 26 -2.67 1.77 -2.87
CA ALA A 26 -1.71 2.66 -3.53
C ALA A 26 -0.51 1.88 -4.08
N LEU A 27 0.11 1.02 -3.28
CA LEU A 27 1.24 0.19 -3.72
C LEU A 27 0.83 -0.75 -4.86
N GLY A 28 -0.32 -1.42 -4.73
CA GLY A 28 -0.86 -2.29 -5.78
C GLY A 28 -1.09 -1.54 -7.10
N ALA A 29 -1.63 -0.32 -7.04
CA ALA A 29 -1.83 0.52 -8.23
C ALA A 29 -0.50 0.91 -8.89
N VAL A 30 0.50 1.32 -8.11
CA VAL A 30 1.85 1.63 -8.63
C VAL A 30 2.47 0.38 -9.25
N PHE A 31 2.35 -0.79 -8.61
CA PHE A 31 2.84 -2.05 -9.17
C PHE A 31 2.19 -2.36 -10.52
N LEU A 32 0.87 -2.19 -10.66
CA LEU A 32 0.17 -2.40 -11.93
C LEU A 32 0.63 -1.44 -13.03
N LEU A 33 0.86 -0.17 -12.69
CA LEU A 33 1.40 0.84 -13.62
C LEU A 33 2.84 0.52 -14.05
N CYS A 34 3.68 0.07 -13.12
CA CYS A 34 5.04 -0.36 -13.44
C CYS A 34 5.03 -1.63 -14.29
N TRP A 35 4.21 -2.61 -13.96
CA TRP A 35 4.10 -3.83 -14.76
C TRP A 35 3.61 -3.55 -16.18
N SER A 36 2.62 -2.67 -16.37
CA SER A 36 2.14 -2.31 -17.71
C SER A 36 3.21 -1.56 -18.51
N GLY A 37 3.95 -0.63 -17.90
CA GLY A 37 5.07 0.06 -18.54
C GLY A 37 6.24 -0.89 -18.90
N ALA A 38 6.50 -1.89 -18.05
CA ALA A 38 7.46 -2.95 -18.30
C ALA A 38 7.02 -3.86 -19.46
N ALA A 39 5.74 -4.22 -19.53
CA ALA A 39 5.19 -5.06 -20.59
C ALA A 39 5.26 -4.40 -21.98
N ILE A 40 5.18 -3.07 -22.04
CA ILE A 40 5.30 -2.29 -23.29
C ILE A 40 6.77 -1.99 -23.64
N GLY A 41 7.73 -2.37 -22.78
CA GLY A 41 9.17 -2.17 -23.02
C GLY A 41 9.62 -0.71 -22.94
N TRP A 42 8.83 0.17 -22.31
CA TRP A 42 9.00 1.62 -22.43
C TRP A 42 9.87 2.24 -21.33
N LEU A 43 9.92 1.65 -20.12
CA LEU A 43 10.68 2.17 -18.98
C LEU A 43 11.52 1.08 -18.30
N SER A 44 12.85 1.23 -18.36
CA SER A 44 13.79 0.37 -17.61
C SER A 44 13.62 0.48 -16.08
N ALA A 45 13.22 1.66 -15.58
CA ALA A 45 12.89 1.87 -14.17
C ALA A 45 11.72 0.98 -13.68
N SER A 46 10.79 0.63 -14.56
CA SER A 46 9.65 -0.23 -14.24
C SER A 46 10.07 -1.67 -13.95
N HIS A 47 11.13 -2.16 -14.59
CA HIS A 47 11.67 -3.50 -14.33
C HIS A 47 12.26 -3.61 -12.92
N MET A 48 12.93 -2.56 -12.45
CA MET A 48 13.55 -2.55 -11.13
C MET A 48 12.50 -2.55 -10.01
N TYR A 49 11.38 -1.83 -10.19
CA TYR A 49 10.29 -1.84 -9.21
C TYR A 49 9.56 -3.19 -9.15
N VAL A 50 9.29 -3.80 -10.30
CA VAL A 50 8.67 -5.14 -10.36
C VAL A 50 9.56 -6.18 -9.70
N ALA A 51 10.89 -6.11 -9.91
CA ALA A 51 11.86 -7.04 -9.32
C ALA A 51 11.93 -7.02 -7.79
N ILE A 52 11.41 -5.98 -7.12
CA ILE A 52 11.32 -5.94 -5.64
C ILE A 52 10.31 -6.97 -5.12
N PHE A 53 9.25 -7.25 -5.89
CA PHE A 53 8.12 -8.07 -5.45
C PHE A 53 8.04 -9.44 -6.12
N THR A 54 8.85 -9.69 -7.14
CA THR A 54 8.88 -10.99 -7.83
C THR A 54 10.25 -11.27 -8.45
N VAL A 55 10.62 -12.56 -8.46
CA VAL A 55 11.82 -13.08 -9.12
C VAL A 55 11.55 -13.57 -10.55
N GLU A 56 10.27 -13.58 -10.96
CA GLU A 56 9.84 -14.02 -12.28
C GLU A 56 10.23 -13.01 -13.37
N PRO A 57 10.38 -13.47 -14.63
CA PRO A 57 10.66 -12.59 -15.76
C PRO A 57 9.66 -11.43 -15.84
N ALA A 58 10.19 -10.21 -15.87
CA ALA A 58 9.38 -9.00 -16.02
C ALA A 58 8.57 -9.07 -17.32
N GLY A 59 7.24 -9.07 -17.21
CA GLY A 59 6.31 -9.25 -18.33
C GLY A 59 5.54 -10.58 -18.32
N SER A 60 5.90 -11.54 -17.47
CA SER A 60 5.10 -12.76 -17.28
C SER A 60 3.83 -12.49 -16.46
N VAL A 61 2.75 -13.22 -16.76
CA VAL A 61 1.51 -13.23 -15.94
C VAL A 61 1.79 -13.76 -14.54
N ALA A 62 2.75 -14.69 -14.40
CA ALA A 62 3.19 -15.17 -13.09
C ALA A 62 3.79 -14.05 -12.25
N ALA A 63 4.61 -13.19 -12.86
CA ALA A 63 5.20 -12.01 -12.22
C ALA A 63 4.14 -11.01 -11.74
N LEU A 64 3.04 -10.88 -12.48
CA LEU A 64 1.91 -10.03 -12.08
C LEU A 64 1.19 -10.59 -10.86
N ALA A 65 0.85 -11.88 -10.86
CA ALA A 65 0.10 -12.49 -9.77
C ALA A 65 0.90 -12.51 -8.46
N THR A 66 2.17 -12.93 -8.51
CA THR A 66 3.04 -13.00 -7.33
C THR A 66 3.41 -11.61 -6.84
N GLY A 67 3.81 -10.72 -7.75
CA GLY A 67 4.21 -9.36 -7.41
C GLY A 67 3.05 -8.51 -6.87
N LEU A 68 1.85 -8.64 -7.43
CA LEU A 68 0.66 -7.95 -6.92
C LEU A 68 0.28 -8.45 -5.54
N CYS A 69 0.31 -9.77 -5.31
CA CYS A 69 0.04 -10.35 -4.00
C CYS A 69 1.02 -9.81 -2.94
N TRP A 70 2.32 -9.85 -3.23
CA TRP A 70 3.36 -9.33 -2.33
C TRP A 70 3.27 -7.82 -2.14
N SER A 71 2.95 -7.06 -3.19
CA SER A 71 2.76 -5.61 -3.11
C SER A 71 1.58 -5.24 -2.21
N LEU A 72 0.48 -6.00 -2.25
CA LEU A 72 -0.67 -5.78 -1.37
C LEU A 72 -0.34 -6.15 0.07
N VAL A 73 0.32 -7.29 0.32
CA VAL A 73 0.74 -7.71 1.67
C VAL A 73 1.71 -6.68 2.26
N PHE A 74 2.73 -6.29 1.52
CA PHE A 74 3.70 -5.31 1.97
C PHE A 74 3.07 -3.93 2.20
N GLY A 75 2.21 -3.47 1.29
CA GLY A 75 1.50 -2.21 1.46
C GLY A 75 0.56 -2.22 2.67
N ALA A 76 -0.12 -3.34 2.95
CA ALA A 76 -0.95 -3.48 4.14
C ALA A 76 -0.12 -3.43 5.43
N LEU A 77 1.03 -4.11 5.46
CA LEU A 77 1.96 -4.08 6.59
C LEU A 77 2.50 -2.67 6.83
N VAL A 78 2.96 -1.98 5.78
CA VAL A 78 3.49 -0.61 5.86
C VAL A 78 2.41 0.35 6.34
N GLY A 79 1.18 0.28 5.81
CA GLY A 79 0.08 1.12 6.27
C GLY A 79 -0.34 0.84 7.71
N ALA A 80 -0.33 -0.43 8.14
CA ALA A 80 -0.58 -0.77 9.53
C ALA A 80 0.50 -0.21 10.46
N LEU A 81 1.78 -0.37 10.11
CA LEU A 81 2.91 0.17 10.86
C LEU A 81 2.87 1.70 10.92
N LEU A 82 2.54 2.36 9.81
CA LEU A 82 2.40 3.82 9.76
C LEU A 82 1.32 4.30 10.72
N ALA A 83 0.15 3.66 10.72
CA ALA A 83 -0.93 4.03 11.64
C ALA A 83 -0.57 3.76 13.11
N LEU A 84 0.12 2.65 13.39
CA LEU A 84 0.61 2.35 14.73
C LEU A 84 1.64 3.38 15.19
N ALA A 85 2.60 3.75 14.34
CA ALA A 85 3.59 4.78 14.64
C ALA A 85 2.94 6.16 14.84
N TYR A 86 2.01 6.55 13.97
CA TYR A 86 1.24 7.79 14.10
C TYR A 86 0.51 7.84 15.45
N ASN A 87 -0.19 6.76 15.80
CA ASN A 87 -0.90 6.65 17.06
C ASN A 87 0.05 6.61 18.27
N ALA A 88 1.22 5.97 18.15
CA ALA A 88 2.22 5.92 19.20
C ALA A 88 2.86 7.29 19.46
N LEU A 89 3.07 8.09 18.42
CA LEU A 89 3.64 9.44 18.50
C LEU A 89 2.61 10.52 18.84
N SER A 90 1.33 10.17 18.98
CA SER A 90 0.27 11.12 19.37
C SER A 90 0.51 11.83 20.71
N PHE A 91 1.44 11.33 21.55
CA PHE A 91 1.85 12.04 22.77
C PHE A 91 2.63 13.33 22.50
N LEU A 92 3.21 13.50 21.31
CA LEU A 92 4.04 14.65 20.92
C LEU A 92 3.20 15.89 20.56
N GLU A 93 1.89 15.72 20.37
CA GLU A 93 0.92 16.80 20.09
C GLU A 93 0.36 17.43 21.39
N ARG A 94 0.99 17.17 22.54
CA ARG A 94 0.66 17.75 23.86
C ARG A 94 1.62 18.88 24.23
#